data_AF-A0A2V8GTG7-F1
#
_entry.id   AF-A0A2V8GTG7-F1
#
_cell.length_a   1.000
_cell.length_b   1.000
_cell.length_c   1.000
_cell.angle_alpha   90.00
_cell.angle_beta   90.00
_cell.angle_gamma   90.00
#
_symmetry.space_group_name_H-M   'P 1'
#
loop_
_entity.id
_entity.type
_entity.pdbx_description
1 polymer ?
#
loop_
_entity_poly.entity_id
_entity_poly.type
_entity_poly.pdbx_seq_one_letter_code
_entity_poly.pdbx_strand_id
1 'polypeptide(L)'
;MHEGLGIVLASQGKLDEAVDEFRASLRLRPISAGAHNNLGMALVSQGKLDAAIDEFHQALALQPEFAEARRNLTTALQRRQRRTKTDTR
;
A
#
# COMPACT_ATOMS: atom_id res chain seq x y z
N MET A 1 -17.28 -6.38 4.62
CA MET A 1 -16.33 -6.06 5.71
C MET A 1 -14.93 -6.51 5.28
N HIS A 2 -14.38 -5.93 4.22
CA HIS A 2 -13.10 -6.39 3.65
C HIS A 2 -11.92 -5.57 4.18
N GLU A 3 -12.07 -4.24 4.26
CA GLU A 3 -11.04 -3.35 4.81
C GLU A 3 -10.64 -3.69 6.26
N GLY A 4 -11.62 -3.88 7.15
CA GLY A 4 -11.34 -4.22 8.55
C GLY A 4 -10.65 -5.57 8.72
N LEU A 5 -11.05 -6.58 7.93
CA LEU A 5 -10.41 -7.89 7.94
C LEU A 5 -8.97 -7.80 7.41
N GLY A 6 -8.75 -7.04 6.33
CA GLY A 6 -7.42 -6.78 5.80
C GLY A 6 -6.48 -6.15 6.84
N ILE A 7 -6.95 -5.20 7.65
CA ILE A 7 -6.16 -4.59 8.72
C ILE A 7 -5.76 -5.63 9.79
N VAL A 8 -6.71 -6.48 10.21
CA VAL A 8 -6.45 -7.55 11.18
C VAL A 8 -5.42 -8.54 10.64
N LEU A 9 -5.57 -8.98 9.40
CA LEU A 9 -4.63 -9.90 8.74
C LEU A 9 -3.23 -9.28 8.60
N ALA A 10 -3.15 -8.02 8.18
CA ALA A 10 -1.88 -7.30 8.09
C ALA A 10 -1.16 -7.23 9.45
N SER A 11 -1.92 -6.98 10.52
CA SER A 11 -1.40 -6.94 11.90
C SER A 11 -0.91 -8.30 12.39
N GLN A 12 -1.44 -9.40 11.83
CA GLN A 12 -0.99 -10.77 12.09
C GLN A 12 0.19 -11.20 11.19
N GLY A 13 0.69 -10.33 10.31
CA GLY A 13 1.73 -10.65 9.33
C GLY A 13 1.24 -11.50 8.15
N LYS A 14 -0.07 -11.72 8.05
CA LYS A 14 -0.74 -12.45 6.96
C LYS A 14 -0.93 -11.56 5.74
N LEU A 15 0.20 -11.15 5.14
CA LEU A 15 0.23 -10.08 4.16
C LEU A 15 -0.49 -10.43 2.85
N ASP A 16 -0.40 -11.67 2.37
CA ASP A 16 -1.07 -12.08 1.13
C ASP A 16 -2.59 -12.04 1.29
N GLU A 17 -3.11 -12.62 2.38
CA GLU A 17 -4.55 -12.58 2.70
C GLU A 17 -5.03 -11.13 2.89
N ALA A 18 -4.22 -10.28 3.55
CA ALA A 18 -4.55 -8.85 3.71
C ALA A 18 -4.65 -8.11 2.36
N VAL A 19 -3.72 -8.37 1.43
CA VAL A 19 -3.75 -7.80 0.08
C VAL A 19 -5.02 -8.19 -0.67
N ASP A 20 -5.41 -9.47 -0.59
CA ASP A 20 -6.62 -9.96 -1.24
C ASP A 20 -7.88 -9.31 -0.68
N GLU A 21 -7.95 -9.12 0.63
CA GLU A 21 -9.04 -8.42 1.28
C GLU A 21 -9.09 -6.93 0.92
N PHE A 22 -7.95 -6.23 0.89
CA PHE A 22 -7.94 -4.82 0.46
C PHE A 22 -8.35 -4.67 -1.01
N ARG A 23 -7.90 -5.57 -1.90
CA ARG A 23 -8.35 -5.60 -3.29
C ARG A 23 -9.83 -5.91 -3.41
N ALA A 24 -10.37 -6.83 -2.60
CA ALA A 24 -11.80 -7.09 -2.55
C ALA A 24 -12.58 -5.85 -2.09
N SER A 25 -12.07 -5.14 -1.08
CA SER A 25 -12.63 -3.87 -0.63
C SER A 25 -12.68 -2.85 -1.76
N LEU A 26 -11.58 -2.68 -2.50
CA LEU A 26 -11.48 -1.73 -3.61
C LEU A 26 -12.35 -2.12 -4.82
N ARG A 27 -12.55 -3.42 -5.10
CA ARG A 27 -13.52 -3.86 -6.11
C ARG A 27 -14.95 -3.43 -5.78
N LEU A 28 -15.30 -3.42 -4.49
CA LEU A 28 -16.63 -3.01 -4.03
C LEU A 28 -16.75 -1.50 -3.84
N ARG A 29 -15.66 -0.84 -3.43
CA ARG A 29 -15.58 0.61 -3.17
C ARG A 29 -14.24 1.15 -3.69
N PRO A 30 -14.16 1.50 -4.98
CA PRO A 30 -12.90 1.91 -5.60
C PRO A 30 -12.41 3.30 -5.15
N ILE A 31 -13.24 4.07 -4.43
CA ILE A 31 -12.95 5.45 -4.01
C ILE A 31 -12.43 5.56 -2.57
N SER A 32 -11.95 4.46 -1.98
CA SER A 32 -11.42 4.47 -0.61
C SER A 32 -9.92 4.77 -0.60
N ALA A 33 -9.56 6.02 -0.27
CA ALA A 33 -8.16 6.42 -0.08
C ALA A 33 -7.48 5.60 1.02
N GLY A 34 -8.20 5.29 2.11
CA GLY A 34 -7.72 4.44 3.21
C GLY A 34 -7.39 3.02 2.76
N ALA A 35 -8.26 2.40 1.95
CA ALA A 35 -8.01 1.05 1.43
C ALA A 35 -6.80 1.02 0.48
N HIS A 36 -6.63 2.02 -0.37
CA HIS A 36 -5.43 2.18 -1.21
C HIS A 36 -4.16 2.35 -0.36
N ASN A 37 -4.19 3.18 0.69
CA ASN A 37 -3.05 3.33 1.61
C ASN A 37 -2.70 2.00 2.30
N ASN A 38 -3.69 1.29 2.82
CA ASN A 38 -3.48 0.03 3.54
C ASN A 38 -2.96 -1.09 2.60
N LEU A 39 -3.47 -1.15 1.37
CA LEU A 39 -2.96 -2.04 0.33
C LEU A 39 -1.49 -1.71 0.00
N GLY A 40 -1.17 -0.42 -0.19
CA GLY A 40 0.20 0.04 -0.41
C GLY A 40 1.13 -0.37 0.72
N MET A 41 0.72 -0.21 1.99
CA MET A 41 1.51 -0.63 3.15
C MET A 41 1.76 -2.14 3.17
N ALA A 42 0.74 -2.96 2.88
CA ALA A 42 0.90 -4.41 2.80
C ALA A 42 1.90 -4.80 1.70
N LEU A 43 1.82 -4.17 0.53
CA LEU A 43 2.75 -4.39 -0.59
C LEU A 43 4.19 -3.96 -0.27
N VAL A 44 4.37 -2.86 0.48
CA VAL A 44 5.69 -2.44 1.00
C VAL A 44 6.30 -3.53 1.89
N SER A 45 5.49 -4.13 2.76
CA SER A 45 5.93 -5.22 3.64
C SER A 45 6.28 -6.49 2.86
N GLN A 46 5.62 -6.74 1.72
CA GLN A 46 5.98 -7.81 0.79
C GLN A 46 7.19 -7.48 -0.10
N GLY A 47 7.73 -6.26 -0.03
CA GLY A 47 8.83 -5.81 -0.89
C GLY A 47 8.41 -5.46 -2.32
N LYS A 48 7.11 -5.45 -2.63
CA LYS A 48 6.54 -5.06 -3.93
C LYS A 48 6.42 -3.54 -4.03
N LEU A 49 7.58 -2.87 -4.05
CA LEU A 49 7.66 -1.42 -3.89
C LEU A 49 6.99 -0.63 -5.01
N ASP A 50 7.10 -1.06 -6.26
CA ASP A 50 6.46 -0.34 -7.39
C ASP A 50 4.94 -0.38 -7.30
N ALA A 51 4.36 -1.57 -7.07
CA ALA A 51 2.93 -1.70 -6.87
C ALA A 51 2.44 -0.87 -5.66
N ALA A 52 3.22 -0.83 -4.57
CA ALA A 52 2.85 0.00 -3.42
C ALA A 52 2.82 1.50 -3.74
N ILE A 53 3.78 1.98 -4.55
CA ILE A 53 3.87 3.38 -4.97
C ILE A 53 2.63 3.78 -5.76
N ASP A 54 2.17 2.91 -6.67
CA ASP A 54 0.96 3.14 -7.46
C ASP A 54 -0.27 3.28 -6.55
N GLU A 55 -0.41 2.41 -5.55
CA GLU A 55 -1.53 2.48 -4.59
C GLU A 55 -1.50 3.75 -3.73
N PHE A 56 -0.32 4.19 -3.28
CA PHE A 56 -0.22 5.47 -2.56
C PHE A 56 -0.55 6.67 -3.46
N HIS A 57 -0.21 6.61 -4.75
CA HIS A 57 -0.65 7.63 -5.70
C HIS A 57 -2.17 7.65 -5.88
N GLN A 58 -2.83 6.48 -5.94
CA GLN A 58 -4.30 6.42 -5.97
C GLN A 58 -4.92 7.00 -4.70
N ALA A 59 -4.37 6.69 -3.52
CA ALA A 59 -4.82 7.26 -2.26
C ALA A 59 -4.74 8.80 -2.27
N LEU A 60 -3.64 9.37 -2.77
CA LEU A 60 -3.43 10.81 -2.86
C LEU A 60 -4.24 11.47 -3.99
N ALA A 61 -4.57 10.75 -5.05
CA ALA A 61 -5.46 11.24 -6.09
C ALA A 61 -6.90 11.40 -5.57
N LEU A 62 -7.34 10.48 -4.70
CA LEU A 62 -8.64 10.55 -4.04
C LEU A 62 -8.66 11.55 -2.89
N GLN A 63 -7.56 11.63 -2.12
CA GLN A 63 -7.44 12.50 -0.97
C GLN A 63 -6.04 13.17 -0.93
N PRO A 64 -5.87 14.33 -1.58
CA PRO A 64 -4.57 15.01 -1.69
C PRO A 64 -3.95 15.39 -0.35
N GLU A 65 -4.76 15.69 0.67
CA GLU A 65 -4.31 16.03 2.02
C GLU A 65 -4.00 14.81 2.91
N PHE A 66 -4.08 13.59 2.38
CA PHE A 66 -3.81 12.37 3.15
C PHE A 66 -2.34 12.23 3.53
N ALA A 67 -1.98 12.83 4.68
CA ALA A 67 -0.61 12.97 5.13
C ALA A 67 0.11 11.62 5.33
N GLU A 68 -0.62 10.59 5.76
CA GLU A 68 -0.07 9.24 5.94
C GLU A 68 0.34 8.62 4.60
N ALA A 69 -0.53 8.64 3.59
CA ALA A 69 -0.22 8.15 2.25
C ALA A 69 1.00 8.87 1.65
N ARG A 70 1.14 10.19 1.85
CA ARG A 70 2.32 10.95 1.39
C ARG A 70 3.61 10.53 2.09
N ARG A 71 3.57 10.25 3.40
CA ARG A 71 4.71 9.72 4.16
C ARG A 71 5.09 8.32 3.64
N ASN A 72 4.10 7.45 3.49
CA ASN A 72 4.29 6.08 3.02
C ASN A 72 4.87 6.03 1.59
N LEU A 73 4.38 6.89 0.68
CA LEU A 73 4.92 7.05 -0.67
C LEU A 73 6.40 7.46 -0.63
N THR A 74 6.75 8.44 0.20
CA THR A 74 8.14 8.91 0.35
C THR A 74 9.04 7.77 0.80
N THR A 75 8.61 6.99 1.81
CA THR A 75 9.35 5.83 2.30
C THR A 75 9.50 4.75 1.23
N ALA A 76 8.44 4.46 0.47
CA ALA A 76 8.47 3.47 -0.61
C ALA A 76 9.45 3.87 -1.73
N LEU A 77 9.43 5.14 -2.15
CA LEU A 77 10.35 5.70 -3.15
C LEU A 77 11.81 5.61 -2.69
N GLN A 78 12.10 5.95 -1.43
CA GLN A 78 13.45 5.84 -0.87
C GLN A 78 13.95 4.39 -0.85
N ARG A 79 13.09 3.45 -0.45
CA ARG A 79 13.42 2.01 -0.46
C ARG A 79 13.68 1.51 -1.88
N ARG A 80 12.90 1.97 -2.87
CA ARG A 80 13.08 1.58 -4.28
C ARG A 80 14.42 2.06 -4.81
N GLN A 81 14.76 3.33 -4.59
CA GLN A 81 16.04 3.91 -5.00
C GLN A 81 17.25 3.22 -4.34
N ARG A 82 17.11 2.73 -3.11
CA ARG A 82 18.18 1.97 -2.44
C ARG A 82 18.40 0.62 -3.09
N ARG A 83 17.33 -0.11 -3.44
CA ARG A 83 17.45 -1.41 -4.15
C ARG A 83 18.14 -1.27 -5.50
N THR A 84 17.73 -0.29 -6.31
CA THR A 84 18.34 -0.07 -7.62
C THR A 84 19.84 0.24 -7.54
N LYS A 85 20.30 0.91 -6.47
CA LYS A 85 21.72 1.22 -6.23
C LYS A 85 22.53 0.01 -5.73
N THR A 86 21.90 -0.93 -5.04
CA THR A 86 22.57 -2.14 -4.55
C THR A 86 22.73 -3.18 -5.66
N ASP A 87 21.79 -3.25 -6.59
CA ASP A 87 21.84 -4.19 -7.72
C ASP A 87 22.81 -3.79 -8.86
N THR A 88 23.40 -2.58 -8.81
CA THR A 88 24.34 -2.07 -9.83
C THR A 88 25.82 -2.11 -9.40
N ARG A 89 26.19 -2.93 -8.40
CA ARG A 89 27.58 -3.05 -7.91
C ARG A 89 28.21 -4.40 -8.17
#